data_AF-A0A8T4LR33-F1
#
_entry.id   AF-A0A8T4LR33-F1
#
_cell.length_a   1.000
_cell.length_b   1.000
_cell.length_c   1.000
_cell.angle_alpha   90.00
_cell.angle_beta   90.00
_cell.angle_gamma   90.00
#
_symmetry.space_group_name_H-M   'P 1'
#
loop_
_entity.id
_entity.type
_entity.pdbx_description
1 polymer ?
#
loop_
_entity_poly.entity_id
_entity_poly.type
_entity_poly.pdbx_seq_one_letter_code
_entity_poly.pdbx_strand_id
1 'polypeptide(L)'
;MNTTSIGDVKITYFGHSSVLLEGAQMSVFVDPFAPAKLQKAVDIVLHTHSHFDHCDEGKTEKVAKFSTVVAGTNCRHPCRLLKIGEQVKIGNVVLVAVPAYNIGKPYHPRDANGAGYIIAIGSTRVYVAGDTDEIPEMKKFKCDVAIVPIGGKYTKADPVLFRQLVQQQTEGKTEVRILTP
;
A
#
# COMPACT_ATOMS: atom_id res chain seq x y z
N MET A 1 15.68 -9.18 -4.49
CA MET A 1 14.29 -8.69 -4.51
C MET A 1 13.44 -9.89 -4.17
N ASN A 2 12.58 -9.77 -3.16
CA ASN A 2 11.75 -10.89 -2.75
C ASN A 2 10.45 -10.80 -3.55
N THR A 3 10.16 -11.81 -4.34
CA THR A 3 8.99 -11.87 -5.21
C THR A 3 8.15 -13.09 -4.86
N THR A 4 6.84 -12.93 -4.86
CA THR A 4 5.86 -14.00 -4.68
C THR A 4 4.65 -13.76 -5.58
N SER A 5 3.83 -14.78 -5.80
CA SER A 5 2.57 -14.67 -6.56
C SER A 5 1.43 -15.19 -5.72
N ILE A 6 0.36 -14.41 -5.60
CA ILE A 6 -0.86 -14.78 -4.86
C ILE A 6 -2.06 -14.52 -5.76
N GLY A 7 -2.75 -15.60 -6.13
CA GLY A 7 -3.79 -15.55 -7.16
C GLY A 7 -3.26 -14.95 -8.46
N ASP A 8 -3.93 -13.91 -8.94
CA ASP A 8 -3.63 -13.25 -10.22
C ASP A 8 -2.52 -12.17 -10.10
N VAL A 9 -1.91 -12.01 -8.92
CA VAL A 9 -1.02 -10.88 -8.62
C VAL A 9 0.36 -11.36 -8.23
N LYS A 10 1.36 -10.88 -8.97
CA LYS A 10 2.78 -10.98 -8.59
C LYS A 10 3.17 -9.77 -7.75
N ILE A 11 3.75 -10.02 -6.58
CA ILE A 11 4.15 -9.02 -5.60
C ILE A 11 5.68 -9.04 -5.50
N THR A 12 6.31 -7.89 -5.72
CA THR A 12 7.77 -7.72 -5.59
C THR A 12 8.10 -6.64 -4.57
N TYR A 13 8.85 -7.01 -3.54
CA TYR A 13 9.34 -6.10 -2.52
C TYR A 13 10.69 -5.47 -2.93
N PHE A 14 10.73 -4.14 -2.94
CA PHE A 14 11.91 -3.35 -3.30
C PHE A 14 12.67 -2.80 -2.09
N GLY A 15 12.10 -2.89 -0.88
CA GLY A 15 12.67 -2.35 0.35
C GLY A 15 11.81 -1.22 0.94
N HIS A 16 11.91 -1.01 2.25
CA HIS A 16 11.13 -0.01 2.99
C HIS A 16 9.62 -0.22 2.80
N SER A 17 8.92 0.74 2.21
CA SER A 17 7.49 0.66 1.82
C SER A 17 7.28 0.35 0.34
N SER A 18 8.36 0.22 -0.45
CA SER A 18 8.30 0.05 -1.90
C SER A 18 7.84 -1.36 -2.30
N VAL A 19 6.63 -1.45 -2.83
CA VAL A 19 6.04 -2.73 -3.29
C VAL A 19 5.41 -2.58 -4.66
N LEU A 20 5.87 -3.41 -5.60
CA LEU A 20 5.27 -3.53 -6.92
C LEU A 20 4.25 -4.68 -6.95
N LEU A 21 3.04 -4.38 -7.39
CA LEU A 21 1.97 -5.33 -7.67
C LEU A 21 1.77 -5.41 -9.18
N GLU A 22 1.87 -6.60 -9.75
CA GLU A 22 1.74 -6.84 -11.18
C GLU A 22 0.60 -7.83 -11.43
N GLY A 23 -0.45 -7.37 -12.11
CA GLY A 23 -1.47 -8.24 -12.70
C GLY A 23 -1.21 -8.47 -14.18
N ALA A 24 -2.13 -9.17 -14.84
CA ALA A 24 -2.01 -9.50 -16.26
C ALA A 24 -1.98 -8.27 -17.20
N GLN A 25 -2.65 -7.18 -16.83
CA GLN A 25 -2.82 -5.98 -17.69
C GLN A 25 -2.20 -4.71 -17.10
N MET A 26 -2.16 -4.60 -15.78
CA MET A 26 -1.76 -3.37 -15.09
C MET A 26 -0.83 -3.67 -13.92
N SER A 27 0.02 -2.68 -13.65
CA SER A 27 0.97 -2.66 -12.56
C SER A 27 0.75 -1.46 -11.64
N VAL A 28 0.88 -1.69 -10.33
CA VAL A 28 0.73 -0.69 -9.28
C VAL A 28 2.02 -0.69 -8.46
N PHE A 29 2.70 0.45 -8.38
CA PHE A 29 3.87 0.59 -7.51
C PHE A 29 3.54 1.50 -6.33
N VAL A 30 3.57 0.95 -5.13
CA VAL A 30 3.32 1.68 -3.89
C VAL A 30 4.62 2.21 -3.33
N ASP A 31 4.63 3.48 -2.93
CA ASP A 31 5.69 4.21 -2.25
C ASP A 31 7.09 3.97 -2.87
N PRO A 32 7.38 4.48 -4.07
CA PRO A 32 8.60 4.18 -4.83
C PRO A 32 9.86 4.86 -4.26
N PHE A 33 10.24 4.55 -3.03
CA PHE A 33 11.44 5.06 -2.35
C PHE A 33 12.74 4.34 -2.75
N ALA A 34 12.68 3.07 -3.12
CA ALA A 34 13.86 2.31 -3.57
C ALA A 34 13.71 1.76 -5.02
N PRO A 35 13.40 2.59 -6.03
CA PRO A 35 13.07 2.12 -7.37
C PRO A 35 14.30 1.70 -8.20
N ALA A 36 15.52 1.74 -7.65
CA ALA A 36 16.77 1.63 -8.41
C ALA A 36 16.89 0.33 -9.24
N LYS A 37 16.13 -0.71 -8.89
CA LYS A 37 16.09 -1.99 -9.61
C LYS A 37 14.89 -2.13 -10.55
N LEU A 38 13.97 -1.18 -10.57
CA LEU A 38 12.83 -1.18 -11.45
C LEU A 38 13.25 -0.62 -12.81
N GLN A 39 13.24 -1.47 -13.83
CA GLN A 39 13.70 -1.14 -15.18
C GLN A 39 12.57 -0.77 -16.15
N LYS A 40 11.34 -0.62 -15.65
CA LYS A 40 10.16 -0.35 -16.47
C LYS A 40 9.24 0.65 -15.80
N ALA A 41 8.52 1.41 -16.62
CA ALA A 41 7.43 2.24 -16.13
C ALA A 41 6.23 1.38 -15.70
N VAL A 42 5.51 1.84 -14.69
CA VAL A 42 4.31 1.22 -14.13
C VAL A 42 3.07 2.04 -14.48
N ASP A 43 1.92 1.38 -14.46
CA ASP A 43 0.66 2.00 -14.89
C ASP A 43 0.07 2.92 -13.83
N ILE A 44 0.27 2.60 -12.54
CA ILE A 44 -0.22 3.36 -11.40
C ILE A 44 0.91 3.50 -10.37
N VAL A 45 1.15 4.72 -9.88
CA VAL A 45 1.95 4.96 -8.67
C VAL A 45 1.03 5.37 -7.52
N LEU A 46 1.18 4.72 -6.38
CA LEU A 46 0.44 5.04 -5.15
C LEU A 46 1.37 5.58 -4.08
N HIS A 47 0.98 6.70 -3.47
CA HIS A 47 1.62 7.23 -2.29
C HIS A 47 0.69 7.09 -1.08
N THR A 48 1.18 6.49 -0.01
CA THR A 48 0.43 6.34 1.24
C THR A 48 0.34 7.66 2.00
N HIS A 49 1.42 8.44 2.04
CA HIS A 49 1.48 9.75 2.68
C HIS A 49 2.64 10.63 2.18
N SER A 50 2.72 11.85 2.70
CA SER A 50 3.56 12.94 2.19
C SER A 50 5.03 12.88 2.59
N HIS A 51 5.44 11.91 3.42
CA HIS A 51 6.82 11.84 3.89
C HIS A 51 7.77 11.49 2.74
N PHE A 52 9.02 11.97 2.85
CA PHE A 52 10.01 11.87 1.77
C PHE A 52 10.37 10.43 1.41
N ASP A 53 10.21 9.50 2.35
CA ASP A 53 10.44 8.08 2.19
C ASP A 53 9.25 7.31 1.61
N HIS A 54 8.20 8.02 1.21
CA HIS A 54 6.99 7.46 0.59
C HIS A 54 6.56 8.24 -0.67
N CYS A 55 6.58 9.58 -0.63
CA CYS A 55 6.31 10.48 -1.76
C CYS A 55 7.59 11.28 -2.11
N ASP A 56 8.36 10.73 -3.06
CA ASP A 56 9.56 11.33 -3.65
C ASP A 56 9.30 11.58 -5.14
N GLU A 57 9.26 12.85 -5.54
CA GLU A 57 8.95 13.28 -6.91
C GLU A 57 9.96 12.72 -7.92
N GLY A 58 11.26 12.90 -7.69
CA GLY A 58 12.30 12.47 -8.63
C GLY A 58 12.40 10.94 -8.77
N LYS A 59 11.94 10.18 -7.77
CA LYS A 59 11.80 8.72 -7.88
C LYS A 59 10.51 8.31 -8.58
N THR A 60 9.42 9.05 -8.35
CA THR A 60 8.12 8.83 -8.98
C THR A 60 8.21 9.03 -10.49
N GLU A 61 8.86 10.10 -10.94
CA GLU A 61 9.07 10.39 -12.36
C GLU A 61 9.82 9.30 -13.12
N LYS A 62 10.72 8.57 -12.45
CA LYS A 62 11.49 7.47 -13.06
C LYS A 62 10.65 6.23 -13.36
N VAL A 63 9.50 6.08 -12.71
CA VAL A 63 8.71 4.85 -12.72
C VAL A 63 7.27 5.07 -13.17
N ALA A 64 6.73 6.28 -13.07
CA ALA A 64 5.36 6.56 -13.45
C ALA A 64 5.18 6.63 -14.98
N LYS A 65 4.13 5.98 -15.50
CA LYS A 65 3.54 6.44 -16.77
C LYS A 65 2.75 7.73 -16.50
N PHE A 66 2.92 8.71 -17.37
CA PHE A 66 2.57 10.15 -17.31
C PHE A 66 1.23 10.61 -16.69
N SER A 67 0.30 9.75 -16.27
CA SER A 67 -1.07 10.17 -15.92
C SER A 67 -1.66 9.64 -14.62
N THR A 68 -1.03 8.68 -13.92
CA THR A 68 -1.70 8.02 -12.79
C THR A 68 -0.85 7.91 -11.53
N VAL A 69 -0.70 9.06 -10.87
CA VAL A 69 -0.23 9.12 -9.49
C VAL A 69 -1.42 9.39 -8.58
N VAL A 70 -1.56 8.59 -7.53
CA VAL A 70 -2.66 8.65 -6.58
C VAL A 70 -2.10 8.74 -5.17
N ALA A 71 -2.63 9.64 -4.36
CA ALA A 71 -2.22 9.82 -2.97
C ALA A 71 -3.43 9.99 -2.04
N GLY A 72 -3.35 9.50 -0.81
CA GLY A 72 -4.43 9.64 0.18
C GLY A 72 -4.41 10.99 0.91
N THR A 73 -3.28 11.69 0.81
CA THR A 73 -2.98 12.96 1.47
C THR A 73 -2.17 13.81 0.49
N ASN A 74 -1.88 15.05 0.86
CA ASN A 74 -0.95 15.91 0.13
C ASN A 74 0.30 15.13 -0.32
N CYS A 75 0.67 15.23 -1.60
CA CYS A 75 1.90 14.65 -2.12
C CYS A 75 2.62 15.73 -2.93
N ARG A 76 3.94 15.72 -2.87
CA ARG A 76 4.81 16.71 -3.50
C ARG A 76 4.81 16.61 -5.03
N HIS A 77 4.33 15.50 -5.58
CA HIS A 77 4.16 15.29 -7.00
C HIS A 77 2.69 15.52 -7.43
N PRO A 78 2.43 16.05 -8.64
CA PRO A 78 1.08 16.15 -9.18
C PRO A 78 0.35 14.79 -9.14
N CYS A 79 -0.73 14.72 -8.39
CA CYS A 79 -1.45 13.47 -8.17
C CYS A 79 -2.95 13.70 -8.02
N ARG A 80 -3.73 12.64 -8.26
CA ARG A 80 -5.12 12.57 -7.82
C ARG A 80 -5.15 12.25 -6.33
N LEU A 81 -5.72 13.16 -5.55
CA LEU A 81 -5.99 12.91 -4.13
C LEU A 81 -7.24 12.02 -4.00
N LEU A 82 -7.13 10.94 -3.23
CA LEU A 82 -8.28 10.14 -2.79
C LEU A 82 -8.57 10.40 -1.33
N LYS A 83 -9.84 10.70 -1.02
CA LYS A 83 -10.27 10.81 0.37
C LYS A 83 -10.33 9.42 1.01
N ILE A 84 -10.10 9.35 2.32
CA ILE A 84 -10.32 8.11 3.07
C ILE A 84 -11.77 7.63 2.89
N GLY A 85 -11.93 6.37 2.49
CA GLY A 85 -13.21 5.76 2.12
C GLY A 85 -13.60 5.92 0.65
N GLU A 86 -12.90 6.75 -0.12
CA GLU A 86 -13.12 6.89 -1.56
C GLU A 86 -12.62 5.64 -2.31
N GLN A 87 -13.39 5.26 -3.33
CA GLN A 87 -13.03 4.22 -4.27
C GLN A 87 -12.80 4.82 -5.66
N VAL A 88 -11.74 4.39 -6.34
CA VAL A 88 -11.51 4.69 -7.75
C VAL A 88 -11.20 3.41 -8.51
N LYS A 89 -11.66 3.34 -9.75
CA LYS A 89 -11.26 2.31 -10.71
C LYS A 89 -10.39 2.92 -11.80
N ILE A 90 -9.24 2.33 -12.05
CA ILE A 90 -8.28 2.74 -13.08
C ILE A 90 -7.96 1.50 -13.90
N GLY A 91 -8.44 1.48 -15.15
CA GLY A 91 -8.43 0.27 -15.97
C GLY A 91 -9.13 -0.91 -15.26
N ASN A 92 -8.39 -1.99 -15.01
CA ASN A 92 -8.89 -3.17 -14.30
C ASN A 92 -8.50 -3.21 -12.81
N VAL A 93 -7.88 -2.14 -12.28
CA VAL A 93 -7.51 -2.02 -10.86
C VAL A 93 -8.56 -1.21 -10.11
N VAL A 94 -9.04 -1.72 -8.97
CA VAL A 94 -9.88 -0.96 -8.04
C VAL A 94 -9.05 -0.61 -6.81
N LEU A 95 -9.08 0.66 -6.43
CA LEU A 95 -8.37 1.22 -5.28
C LEU A 95 -9.39 1.75 -4.29
N VAL A 96 -9.24 1.40 -3.01
CA VAL A 96 -9.98 1.99 -1.90
C VAL A 96 -8.98 2.56 -0.91
N ALA A 97 -9.04 3.87 -0.67
CA ALA A 97 -8.23 4.51 0.37
C ALA A 97 -8.82 4.19 1.75
N VAL A 98 -7.99 3.74 2.67
CA VAL A 98 -8.38 3.39 4.05
C VAL A 98 -7.50 4.14 5.06
N PRO A 99 -7.96 4.41 6.29
CA PRO A 99 -7.17 5.16 7.25
C PRO A 99 -5.84 4.47 7.58
N ALA A 100 -4.78 5.25 7.76
CA ALA A 100 -3.49 4.82 8.29
C ALA A 100 -2.96 5.88 9.26
N TYR A 101 -2.76 5.51 10.53
CA TYR A 101 -2.31 6.44 11.57
C TYR A 101 -1.76 5.69 12.80
N ASN A 102 -0.99 6.39 13.64
CA ASN A 102 -0.49 5.87 14.92
C ASN A 102 -1.43 6.19 16.09
N ILE A 103 -1.51 5.28 17.06
CA ILE A 103 -2.29 5.49 18.29
C ILE A 103 -1.37 6.06 19.37
N GLY A 104 -1.67 7.29 19.81
CA GLY A 104 -0.96 7.92 20.93
C GLY A 104 0.49 8.34 20.62
N LYS A 105 0.88 8.39 19.33
CA LYS A 105 2.20 8.88 18.88
C LYS A 105 2.04 10.09 17.96
N PRO A 106 3.02 11.02 17.94
CA PRO A 106 2.94 12.22 17.12
C PRO A 106 3.45 12.04 15.67
N TYR A 107 3.88 10.83 15.27
CA TYR A 107 4.54 10.64 13.97
C TYR A 107 3.56 10.64 12.79
N HIS A 108 2.46 9.88 12.90
CA HIS A 108 1.38 9.82 11.92
C HIS A 108 0.03 9.99 12.62
N PRO A 109 -0.32 11.19 13.10
CA PRO A 109 -1.59 11.39 13.81
C PRO A 109 -2.77 11.23 12.85
N ARG A 110 -3.95 10.88 13.38
CA ARG A 110 -5.15 10.59 12.56
C ARG A 110 -5.54 11.76 11.64
N ASP A 111 -5.35 12.99 12.09
CA ASP A 111 -5.66 14.22 11.36
C ASP A 111 -4.65 14.56 10.25
N ALA A 112 -3.50 13.88 10.19
CA ALA A 112 -2.59 13.93 9.05
C ALA A 112 -3.14 13.23 7.80
N ASN A 113 -4.28 12.53 7.94
CA ASN A 113 -5.02 11.87 6.85
C ASN A 113 -4.19 10.84 6.06
N GLY A 114 -3.18 10.22 6.67
CA GLY A 114 -2.43 9.09 6.10
C GLY A 114 -3.36 8.00 5.55
N ALA A 115 -2.96 7.37 4.43
CA ALA A 115 -3.75 6.34 3.79
C ALA A 115 -2.99 5.01 3.65
N GLY A 116 -3.70 3.94 3.96
CA GLY A 116 -3.46 2.63 3.37
C GLY A 116 -4.36 2.44 2.14
N TYR A 117 -4.15 1.34 1.42
CA TYR A 117 -4.95 1.01 0.24
C TYR A 117 -5.35 -0.45 0.21
N ILE A 118 -6.62 -0.70 -0.06
CA ILE A 118 -7.07 -2.01 -0.56
C ILE A 118 -7.06 -1.94 -2.09
N ILE A 119 -6.22 -2.76 -2.71
CA ILE A 119 -5.92 -2.77 -4.14
C ILE A 119 -6.45 -4.09 -4.70
N ALA A 120 -7.52 -4.04 -5.49
CA ALA A 120 -8.05 -5.21 -6.17
C ALA A 120 -7.52 -5.29 -7.62
N ILE A 121 -6.89 -6.41 -7.96
CA ILE A 121 -6.38 -6.72 -9.29
C ILE A 121 -6.85 -8.14 -9.63
N GLY A 122 -7.72 -8.27 -10.64
CA GLY A 122 -8.38 -9.55 -10.91
C GLY A 122 -9.27 -9.94 -9.73
N SER A 123 -9.10 -11.18 -9.24
CA SER A 123 -9.82 -11.67 -8.05
C SER A 123 -9.09 -11.39 -6.72
N THR A 124 -7.82 -10.98 -6.78
CA THR A 124 -6.98 -10.77 -5.60
C THR A 124 -7.09 -9.34 -5.05
N ARG A 125 -7.27 -9.21 -3.74
CA ARG A 125 -7.23 -7.95 -2.99
C ARG A 125 -5.99 -7.88 -2.11
N VAL A 126 -5.13 -6.91 -2.36
CA VAL A 126 -3.92 -6.65 -1.59
C VAL A 126 -4.15 -5.42 -0.72
N TYR A 127 -4.02 -5.56 0.59
CA TYR A 127 -4.00 -4.42 1.52
C TYR A 127 -2.56 -3.97 1.75
N VAL A 128 -2.26 -2.71 1.46
CA VAL A 128 -1.01 -2.05 1.85
C VAL A 128 -1.32 -1.02 2.93
N ALA A 129 -0.77 -1.21 4.12
CA ALA A 129 -1.19 -0.47 5.30
C ALA A 129 -0.69 0.97 5.36
N GLY A 130 0.40 1.31 4.66
CA GLY A 130 1.12 2.56 4.86
C GLY A 130 1.72 2.62 6.28
N ASP A 131 2.04 3.81 6.74
CA ASP A 131 2.58 4.02 8.09
C ASP A 131 1.46 4.15 9.11
N THR A 132 1.24 3.06 9.84
CA THR A 132 0.13 2.94 10.80
C THR A 132 0.51 2.03 11.96
N ASP A 133 -0.18 2.21 13.08
CA ASP A 133 -0.31 1.17 14.09
C ASP A 133 -1.51 0.26 13.75
N GLU A 134 -1.79 -0.74 14.57
CA GLU A 134 -3.06 -1.45 14.51
C GLU A 134 -4.22 -0.55 14.89
N ILE A 135 -5.12 -0.29 13.95
CA ILE A 135 -6.28 0.59 14.14
C ILE A 135 -7.59 -0.21 14.12
N PRO A 136 -8.64 0.22 14.85
CA PRO A 136 -9.91 -0.50 14.90
C PRO A 136 -10.57 -0.74 13.54
N GLU A 137 -10.39 0.18 12.59
CA GLU A 137 -10.94 0.08 11.23
C GLU A 137 -10.46 -1.15 10.47
N MET A 138 -9.25 -1.65 10.77
CA MET A 138 -8.68 -2.82 10.11
C MET A 138 -9.57 -4.06 10.25
N LYS A 139 -10.37 -4.16 11.33
CA LYS A 139 -11.35 -5.24 11.54
C LYS A 139 -12.44 -5.32 10.46
N LYS A 140 -12.64 -4.24 9.68
CA LYS A 140 -13.63 -4.18 8.60
C LYS A 140 -13.04 -4.42 7.22
N PHE A 141 -11.71 -4.35 7.07
CA PHE A 141 -11.06 -4.51 5.76
C PHE A 141 -11.22 -5.94 5.27
N LYS A 142 -11.22 -6.12 3.94
CA LYS A 142 -11.30 -7.44 3.32
C LYS A 142 -10.20 -7.54 2.29
N CYS A 143 -9.22 -8.40 2.55
CA CYS A 143 -8.10 -8.64 1.65
C CYS A 143 -7.63 -10.09 1.69
N ASP A 144 -6.99 -10.50 0.60
CA ASP A 144 -6.42 -11.82 0.39
C ASP A 144 -4.91 -11.83 0.68
N VAL A 145 -4.31 -10.64 0.78
CA VAL A 145 -2.93 -10.38 1.20
C VAL A 145 -2.89 -9.08 1.99
N ALA A 146 -2.06 -9.00 3.03
CA ALA A 146 -1.79 -7.76 3.74
C ALA A 146 -0.28 -7.51 3.88
N ILE A 147 0.12 -6.27 3.61
CA ILE A 147 1.49 -5.76 3.68
C ILE A 147 1.50 -4.65 4.73
N VAL A 148 2.31 -4.84 5.77
CA VAL A 148 2.20 -4.07 7.02
C VAL A 148 3.56 -3.61 7.54
N PRO A 149 3.64 -2.42 8.15
CA PRO A 149 4.89 -1.92 8.69
C PRO A 149 5.18 -2.52 10.08
N ILE A 150 6.38 -3.07 10.26
CA ILE A 150 6.77 -3.77 11.51
C ILE A 150 7.94 -3.08 12.25
N GLY A 151 8.20 -1.80 11.95
CA GLY A 151 9.41 -1.08 12.39
C GLY A 151 9.49 -0.74 13.88
N GLY A 152 8.41 -0.89 14.64
CA GLY A 152 8.34 -0.69 16.09
C GLY A 152 8.34 0.77 16.57
N LYS A 153 9.27 1.60 16.06
CA LYS A 153 9.45 2.99 16.50
C LYS A 153 8.36 3.92 15.95
N TYR A 154 8.29 4.07 14.63
CA TYR A 154 7.37 4.98 13.93
C TYR A 154 6.04 4.30 13.53
N THR A 155 6.02 2.98 13.55
CA THR A 155 4.89 2.13 13.19
C THR A 155 4.88 0.92 14.10
N LYS A 156 3.71 0.33 14.36
CA LYS A 156 3.59 -0.88 15.19
C LYS A 156 2.39 -1.70 14.74
N ALA A 157 2.53 -2.41 13.62
CA ALA A 157 1.68 -3.56 13.35
C ALA A 157 2.31 -4.79 14.03
N ASP A 158 1.59 -5.41 14.96
CA ASP A 158 1.96 -6.75 15.44
C ASP A 158 1.68 -7.73 14.29
N PRO A 159 2.70 -8.39 13.71
CA PRO A 159 2.51 -9.23 12.54
C PRO A 159 1.63 -10.47 12.82
N VAL A 160 1.62 -10.96 14.06
CA VAL A 160 0.79 -12.11 14.48
C VAL A 160 -0.66 -11.69 14.58
N LEU A 161 -0.92 -10.55 15.22
CA LEU A 161 -2.27 -10.02 15.37
C LEU A 161 -2.85 -9.59 14.02
N PHE A 162 -2.02 -8.99 13.15
CA PHE A 162 -2.44 -8.68 11.79
C PHE A 162 -2.77 -9.94 10.99
N ARG A 163 -1.96 -10.99 11.14
CA ARG A 163 -2.26 -12.28 10.52
C ARG A 163 -3.60 -12.83 11.00
N GLN A 164 -3.88 -12.77 12.30
CA GLN A 164 -5.15 -13.22 12.86
C GLN A 164 -6.34 -12.39 12.35
N LEU A 165 -6.23 -11.06 12.33
CA LEU A 165 -7.27 -10.17 11.83
C LEU A 165 -7.64 -10.48 10.38
N VAL A 166 -6.63 -10.63 9.52
CA VAL A 166 -6.86 -10.89 8.10
C VAL A 166 -7.38 -12.33 7.87
N GLN A 167 -6.87 -13.33 8.59
CA GLN A 167 -7.36 -14.72 8.48
C GLN A 167 -8.80 -14.88 8.94
N GLN A 168 -9.21 -14.19 10.01
CA GLN A 168 -10.60 -14.18 10.50
C GLN A 168 -11.56 -13.60 9.45
N GLN A 169 -11.10 -12.64 8.66
CA GLN A 169 -11.93 -11.95 7.68
C GLN A 169 -12.22 -12.75 6.41
N THR A 170 -11.42 -13.79 6.15
CA THR A 170 -11.47 -14.59 4.92
C THR A 170 -11.66 -16.07 5.16
N GLU A 171 -12.15 -16.45 6.34
CA GLU A 171 -12.40 -17.85 6.72
C GLU A 171 -11.13 -18.71 6.57
N GLY A 172 -9.95 -18.15 6.80
CA GLY A 172 -8.67 -18.84 6.65
C GLY A 172 -8.18 -19.01 5.21
N LYS A 173 -8.84 -18.41 4.20
CA LYS A 173 -8.44 -18.50 2.78
C LYS A 173 -7.34 -17.49 2.39
N THR A 174 -6.93 -16.60 3.29
CA THR A 174 -5.93 -15.55 3.02
C THR A 174 -4.52 -15.96 3.44
N GLU A 175 -3.58 -15.73 2.52
CA GLU A 175 -2.15 -15.80 2.78
C GLU A 175 -1.61 -14.46 3.29
N VAL A 176 -1.30 -14.39 4.59
CA VAL A 176 -0.72 -13.18 5.19
C VAL A 176 0.80 -13.21 5.05
N ARG A 177 1.31 -12.40 4.13
CA ARG A 177 2.74 -12.18 3.90
C ARG A 177 3.18 -10.86 4.52
N ILE A 178 3.87 -10.98 5.64
CA ILE A 178 4.55 -9.85 6.27
C ILE A 178 5.81 -9.58 5.46
N LEU A 179 5.82 -8.47 4.72
CA LEU A 179 7.03 -7.99 4.06
C LEU A 179 7.79 -7.14 5.07
N THR A 180 8.96 -7.62 5.46
CA THR A 180 9.84 -6.96 6.44
C THR A 180 10.96 -6.23 5.70
N PRO A 181 11.44 -5.07 6.18
CA PRO A 181 12.84 -4.68 6.05
C PRO A 181 13.77 -5.78 6.56
#